data_AF-A0A1T2X6U1-F1
#
_entry.id   AF-A0A1T2X6U1-F1
#
_cell.length_a   1.000
_cell.length_b   1.000
_cell.length_c   1.000
_cell.angle_alpha   90.00
_cell.angle_beta   90.00
_cell.angle_gamma   90.00
#
_symmetry.space_group_name_H-M   'P 1'
#
loop_
_entity.id
_entity.type
_entity.pdbx_description
1 polymer ?
#
loop_
_entity_poly.entity_id
_entity_poly.type
_entity_poly.pdbx_seq_one_letter_code
_entity_poly.pdbx_strand_id
1 'polypeptide(L)' 'MAGKKKSFPLRLDPTIYEALERWAADEFRSVNGHMEYLLREALKEAGRLPSVKQQRKEAEPDAD' A
#
# COMPACT_ATOMS: atom_id res chain seq x y z
N MET A 1 6.94 7.56 14.49
CA MET A 1 5.52 7.90 14.32
C MET A 1 5.02 7.23 13.05
N ALA A 2 4.35 6.08 13.16
CA ALA A 2 3.78 5.44 11.98
C ALA A 2 2.67 6.34 11.43
N GLY A 3 2.84 6.85 10.21
CA GLY A 3 1.86 7.73 9.56
C GLY A 3 0.48 7.08 9.50
N LYS A 4 -0.58 7.89 9.56
CA LYS A 4 -1.98 7.47 9.54
C LYS A 4 -2.24 6.64 8.28
N LYS A 5 -2.42 5.32 8.42
CA LYS A 5 -2.76 4.43 7.30
C LYS A 5 -4.24 4.60 6.96
N LYS A 6 -4.56 4.86 5.69
CA LYS A 6 -5.94 4.95 5.22
C LYS A 6 -6.50 3.54 5.02
N SER A 7 -7.52 3.17 5.80
CA SER A 7 -8.25 1.92 5.59
C SER A 7 -9.36 2.13 4.57
N PHE A 8 -9.44 1.26 3.56
CA PHE A 8 -10.49 1.29 2.56
C PHE A 8 -10.89 -0.16 2.19
N PRO A 9 -12.18 -0.44 1.95
CA PRO A 9 -12.61 -1.75 1.48
C PRO A 9 -12.15 -1.97 0.04
N LEU A 10 -11.30 -2.96 -0.18
CA LEU A 10 -10.83 -3.34 -1.51
C LEU A 10 -11.71 -4.49 -2.04
N ARG A 11 -12.18 -4.35 -3.29
CA ARG A 11 -12.89 -5.43 -3.99
C ARG A 11 -11.88 -6.16 -4.88
N LEU A 12 -11.60 -7.42 -4.57
CA LEU A 12 -10.70 -8.28 -5.33
C LEU A 12 -11.43 -9.55 -5.75
N ASP A 13 -10.96 -10.13 -6.85
CA ASP A 13 -11.28 -11.53 -7.17
C ASP A 13 -10.74 -12.44 -6.05
N PRO A 14 -11.55 -13.36 -5.49
CA PRO A 14 -11.10 -14.27 -4.44
C PRO A 14 -9.87 -15.11 -4.82
N THR A 15 -9.76 -15.52 -6.08
CA THR A 15 -8.63 -16.32 -6.56
C THR A 15 -7.33 -15.53 -6.56
N ILE A 16 -7.40 -14.23 -6.87
CA ILE A 16 -6.26 -13.31 -6.78
C ILE A 16 -5.86 -13.12 -5.32
N TYR A 17 -6.83 -12.98 -4.41
CA TYR A 17 -6.55 -12.84 -2.99
C TYR A 17 -5.83 -14.06 -2.41
N GLU A 18 -6.26 -15.27 -2.76
CA GLU A 18 -5.61 -16.52 -2.32
C GLU A 18 -4.16 -16.61 -2.84
N ALA A 19 -3.92 -16.26 -4.11
CA ALA A 19 -2.57 -16.23 -4.67
C ALA A 19 -1.67 -15.24 -3.92
N LEU A 20 -2.20 -14.07 -3.59
CA LEU A 20 -1.51 -13.02 -2.85
C LEU A 20 -1.20 -13.44 -1.40
N GLU A 21 -2.14 -14.13 -0.74
CA GLU A 21 -1.94 -14.66 0.61
C GLU A 21 -0.81 -15.68 0.66
N ARG A 22 -0.77 -16.60 -0.31
CA ARG A 22 0.32 -17.58 -0.43
C ARG A 22 1.67 -16.90 -0.65
N TRP A 23 1.75 -15.95 -1.58
CA TRP A 23 3.01 -15.24 -1.84
C TRP A 23 3.46 -14.42 -0.61
N ALA A 24 2.53 -13.78 0.10
CA ALA A 24 2.85 -13.07 1.34
C ALA A 24 3.41 -14.04 2.41
N ALA A 25 2.83 -15.24 2.53
CA ALA A 25 3.30 -16.27 3.46
C ALA A 25 4.71 -16.78 3.10
N ASP A 26 4.98 -17.01 1.81
CA ASP A 26 6.30 -17.43 1.32
C ASP A 26 7.41 -16.40 1.65
N GLU A 27 7.05 -15.11 1.71
CA GLU A 27 7.95 -14.02 2.10
C GLU A 27 7.94 -13.66 3.60
N PHE A 28 7.22 -14.43 4.43
CA PHE A 28 7.03 -14.14 5.86
C PHE A 28 6.48 -12.72 6.14
N ARG A 29 5.56 -12.25 5.30
CA ARG A 29 4.87 -10.95 5.45
C ARG A 29 3.38 -11.15 5.76
N SER A 30 2.77 -10.14 6.38
CA SER A 30 1.31 -10.06 6.39
C SER A 30 0.79 -9.70 4.99
N VAL A 31 -0.43 -10.13 4.66
CA VAL A 31 -1.05 -9.82 3.36
C VAL A 31 -1.11 -8.31 3.11
N ASN A 32 -1.48 -7.53 4.13
CA ASN A 32 -1.48 -6.06 4.03
C ASN A 32 -0.08 -5.47 3.83
N GLY A 33 0.93 -6.01 4.49
CA GLY A 33 2.32 -5.57 4.32
C GLY A 33 2.86 -5.90 2.92
N HIS A 34 2.49 -7.07 2.40
CA HIS A 34 2.87 -7.48 1.05
C HIS A 34 2.13 -6.66 -0.02
N MET A 35 0.84 -6.36 0.16
CA MET A 35 0.10 -5.42 -0.70
C MET A 35 0.76 -4.04 -0.79
N GLU A 36 1.12 -3.45 0.36
CA GLU A 36 1.81 -2.15 0.40
C GLU A 36 3.15 -2.21 -0.35
N TYR A 37 3.90 -3.31 -0.21
CA TYR A 37 5.16 -3.50 -0.93
C TYR A 37 4.93 -3.53 -2.45
N LEU A 38 4.02 -4.37 -2.94
CA LEU A 38 3.72 -4.49 -4.36
C LEU A 38 3.21 -3.18 -4.96
N LEU A 39 2.30 -2.49 -4.27
CA LEU A 39 1.77 -1.21 -4.74
C LEU A 39 2.86 -0.14 -4.80
N ARG A 40 3.77 -0.11 -3.83
CA ARG A 40 4.90 0.83 -3.82
C ARG A 40 5.86 0.56 -4.99
N GLU A 41 6.21 -0.68 -5.23
CA GLU A 41 7.08 -1.03 -6.36
C GLU A 41 6.39 -0.73 -7.70
N ALA A 42 5.12 -1.11 -7.87
CA ALA A 42 4.36 -0.80 -9.09
C ALA A 42 4.24 0.72 -9.34
N LEU A 43 4.01 1.53 -8.29
CA LEU A 43 3.99 2.99 -8.41
C LEU A 43 5.37 3.57 -8.76
N LYS A 44 6.44 3.00 -8.21
CA LYS A 44 7.82 3.41 -8.50
C LYS A 44 8.19 3.11 -9.95
N GLU A 45 7.90 1.90 -10.43
CA GLU A 45 8.11 1.49 -11.82
C GLU A 45 7.30 2.34 -12.80
N ALA A 46 6.06 2.69 -12.44
CA ALA A 46 5.22 3.57 -13.24
C ALA A 46 5.64 5.07 -13.16
N GLY A 47 6.63 5.43 -12.35
CA GLY A 47 7.04 6.82 -12.12
C GLY A 47 5.98 7.67 -11.40
N ARG A 48 5.06 7.03 -10.67
CA ARG A 48 3.90 7.65 -10.00
C ARG A 48 4.04 7.73 -8.49
N LEU A 49 5.12 7.22 -7.93
CA LEU A 49 5.37 7.34 -6.49
C LEU A 49 5.59 8.82 -6.13
N PRO A 50 4.75 9.43 -5.25
CA PRO A 50 4.84 10.84 -4.95
C PRO A 50 6.17 11.18 -4.30
N SER A 51 6.76 12.30 -4.73
CA SER A 51 8.00 12.82 -4.17
C SER A 51 7.83 13.18 -2.69
N VAL A 52 8.93 13.18 -1.91
CA VAL A 52 8.94 13.54 -0.48
C VAL A 52 8.28 14.91 -0.22
N LYS A 53 8.33 15.83 -1.19
CA LYS A 53 7.67 17.14 -1.12
C LYS A 53 6.13 17.05 -1.19
N GLN A 54 5.58 16.12 -1.94
CA GLN A 54 4.12 15.90 -2.05
C GLN A 54 3.55 15.19 -0.82
N GLN A 55 4.29 14.24 -0.24
CA GLN A 55 3.86 13.51 0.95
C GLN A 55 3.67 14.40 2.18
N ARG A 56 4.45 15.49 2.32
CA ARG A 56 4.24 16.48 3.40
C ARG A 56 2.95 17.27 3.24
N LYS A 57 2.54 17.55 2.00
CA LYS A 57 1.34 18.35 1.69
C LYS A 57 0.04 17.57 1.92
N GLU A 58 0.06 16.24 1.74
CA GLU A 58 -1.08 15.35 2.02
C GLU A 58 -1.23 14.97 3.50
N ALA A 59 -0.19 15.18 4.32
CA ALA A 59 -0.23 14.92 5.76
C ALA A 59 -0.83 16.07 6.59
N GLU A 60 -1.12 17.22 5.97
CA GLU A 60 -1.79 18.38 6.57
C GLU A 60 -3.22 18.64 6.01
N PRO A 61 -4.18 17.67 5.97
CA PRO A 61 -5.51 17.98 5.45
C PRO A 61 -6.61 18.13 6.52
N ASP A 62 -6.27 18.35 7.79
CA ASP A 62 -7.27 18.58 8.86
C ASP A 62 -6.67 19.46 9.97
N ALA A 63 -6.56 20.77 9.72
CA ALA A 63 -6.40 21.78 10.76
C ALA A 63 -7.60 22.74 10.66
N ASP A 64 -8.76 22.25 11.10
CA ASP A 64 -9.92 23.04 11.56
C ASP A 64 -10.61 22.24 12.69
#